data_AF-A0A3D0Y4Y6-F1
#
_entry.id   AF-A0A3D0Y4Y6-F1
#
_cell.length_a   1.000
_cell.length_b   1.000
_cell.length_c   1.000
_cell.angle_alpha   90.00
_cell.angle_beta   90.00
_cell.angle_gamma   90.00
#
_symmetry.space_group_name_H-M   'P 1'
#
loop_
_entity.id
_entity.type
_entity.pdbx_description
1 polymer ?
#
loop_
_entity_poly.entity_id
_entity_poly.type
_entity_poly.pdbx_seq_one_letter_code
_entity_poly.pdbx_strand_id
1 'polypeptide(L)'
;MNEKIQVPQAEKIVGDVDDFDPYAYDSEKCFGEFITDPTEILKKLFHENSTLFIEPFEIEKTERDFEIINLVTDSIKTYTKHYGRNNFIELTSDHIHYFEENGVKEMTNDFFENGMSDNKGGQLIVDRGEDLETAILTFHELWHILASYTALQVTTEGEIEIYRSGFSVVKRDGSKAFFNTVDEALTGYATKKFFTEILRSRSDFQDSIAQREVDGKEVDTSRKDELATLLKYIDSVYEKNKDNFKNRDEIIDMFMRAQVTGNILPVGRLIENTFGRGAFRKLDEL
;
A
#
# COMPACT_ATOMS: atom_id res chain seq x y z
N MET A 1 24.74 11.85 20.04
CA MET A 1 24.08 12.31 18.80
C MET A 1 23.14 11.19 18.42
N ASN A 2 21.83 11.40 18.49
CA ASN A 2 20.87 10.36 18.12
C ASN A 2 20.88 10.25 16.59
N GLU A 3 21.52 9.21 16.06
CA GLU A 3 21.43 8.87 14.65
C GLU A 3 19.95 8.61 14.32
N LYS A 4 19.47 9.27 13.27
CA LYS A 4 18.10 9.04 12.78
C LYS A 4 18.08 7.67 12.13
N ILE A 5 17.43 6.73 12.79
CA ILE A 5 17.23 5.37 12.30
C ILE A 5 16.29 5.45 11.07
N GLN A 6 16.75 4.94 9.93
CA GLN A 6 15.93 4.75 8.74
C GLN A 6 15.49 3.29 8.64
N VAL A 7 14.19 3.05 8.77
CA VAL A 7 13.56 1.82 8.28
C VAL A 7 13.51 1.95 6.76
N PRO A 8 13.84 0.91 5.97
CA PRO A 8 13.87 1.05 4.51
C PRO A 8 12.56 1.60 3.94
N GLN A 9 11.42 1.12 4.47
CA GLN A 9 10.09 1.48 3.99
C GLN A 9 9.40 2.60 4.77
N ALA A 10 9.73 2.76 6.06
CA ALA A 10 9.09 3.79 6.87
C ALA A 10 9.80 5.13 6.76
N GLU A 11 9.05 6.13 6.31
CA GLU A 11 9.51 7.51 6.18
C GLU A 11 9.54 8.21 7.55
N LYS A 12 8.91 7.63 8.57
CA LYS A 12 8.88 8.16 9.94
C LYS A 12 8.59 7.07 10.97
N ILE A 13 9.21 7.17 12.15
CA ILE A 13 8.84 6.44 13.36
C ILE A 13 8.28 7.46 14.38
N VAL A 14 7.19 7.13 15.08
CA VAL A 14 6.58 7.96 16.15
C VAL A 14 6.43 7.19 17.46
N GLY A 15 6.61 7.86 18.60
CA GLY A 15 6.57 7.24 19.93
C GLY A 15 7.76 7.68 20.78
N ASP A 16 7.64 7.58 22.11
CA ASP A 16 8.78 7.78 23.01
C ASP A 16 9.71 6.58 22.87
N VAL A 17 10.89 6.81 22.30
CA VAL A 17 11.94 5.79 22.16
C VAL A 17 12.56 5.46 23.52
N ASP A 18 12.38 6.33 24.52
CA ASP A 18 12.88 6.10 25.88
C ASP A 18 12.13 4.97 26.62
N ASP A 19 10.90 4.64 26.20
CA ASP A 19 10.14 3.46 26.66
C ASP A 19 10.40 2.22 25.78
N PHE A 20 11.04 2.40 24.61
CA PHE A 20 11.53 1.30 23.80
C PHE A 20 12.83 0.83 24.43
N ASP A 21 12.74 -0.17 25.32
CA ASP A 21 13.91 -0.88 25.80
C ASP A 21 14.31 -1.93 24.74
N PRO A 22 15.35 -1.68 23.91
CA PRO A 22 15.81 -2.67 22.94
C PRO A 22 16.32 -3.96 23.61
N TYR A 23 16.48 -3.96 24.93
CA TYR A 23 16.91 -5.10 25.75
C TYR A 23 15.76 -5.82 26.47
N ALA A 24 14.53 -5.28 26.45
CA ALA A 24 13.33 -5.93 27.01
C ALA A 24 12.69 -6.92 26.03
N TYR A 25 13.04 -6.84 24.75
CA TYR A 25 12.86 -7.95 23.81
C TYR A 25 13.83 -9.06 24.24
N ASP A 26 13.37 -10.31 24.38
CA ASP A 26 14.13 -11.47 24.89
C ASP A 26 15.46 -11.66 24.12
N SER A 27 16.46 -10.91 24.56
CA SER A 27 17.71 -10.72 23.83
C SER A 27 18.57 -11.99 23.88
N GLU A 28 18.33 -12.84 24.87
CA GLU A 28 18.95 -14.17 24.97
C GLU A 28 18.42 -15.16 23.92
N LYS A 29 17.22 -14.96 23.36
CA LYS A 29 16.71 -15.82 22.27
C LYS A 29 17.17 -15.43 20.87
N CYS A 30 17.49 -14.16 20.61
CA CYS A 30 17.80 -13.68 19.26
C CYS A 30 19.25 -13.18 19.07
N PHE A 31 20.02 -12.93 20.13
CA PHE A 31 21.28 -12.19 20.01
C PHE A 31 22.46 -12.89 20.70
N GLY A 32 23.17 -13.73 19.94
CA GLY A 32 24.49 -14.24 20.30
C GLY A 32 25.64 -13.24 20.09
N GLU A 33 25.40 -12.09 19.47
CA GLU A 33 26.43 -11.07 19.20
C GLU A 33 25.84 -9.65 19.35
N PHE A 34 26.58 -8.77 20.03
CA PHE A 34 26.19 -7.37 20.26
C PHE A 34 26.15 -6.60 18.93
N ILE A 35 24.95 -6.35 18.42
CA ILE A 35 24.75 -5.48 17.26
C ILE A 35 24.68 -4.03 17.77
N THR A 36 25.71 -3.23 17.47
CA THR A 36 25.83 -1.83 17.92
C THR A 36 25.13 -0.82 17.02
N ASP A 37 24.50 -1.27 15.94
CA ASP A 37 23.83 -0.43 14.94
C ASP A 37 22.30 -0.62 14.99
N PRO A 38 21.52 0.40 15.40
CA PRO A 38 20.06 0.36 15.38
C PRO A 38 19.46 0.08 13.99
N THR A 39 20.17 0.39 12.91
CA THR A 39 19.75 0.05 11.54
C THR A 39 19.87 -1.44 11.26
N GLU A 40 20.86 -2.13 11.84
CA GLU A 40 20.98 -3.59 11.77
C GLU A 40 19.94 -4.30 12.66
N ILE A 41 19.59 -3.71 13.81
CA ILE A 41 18.48 -4.20 14.65
C ILE A 41 17.17 -4.16 13.87
N LEU A 42 16.90 -3.08 13.14
CA LEU A 42 15.69 -3.00 12.32
C LEU A 42 15.73 -3.95 11.12
N LYS A 43 16.84 -4.02 10.36
CA LYS A 43 16.96 -5.00 9.27
C LYS A 43 16.68 -6.42 9.77
N LYS A 44 17.23 -6.76 10.93
CA LYS A 44 17.02 -8.05 11.57
C LYS A 44 15.59 -8.21 12.08
N LEU A 45 14.99 -7.19 12.69
CA LEU A 45 13.57 -7.19 13.06
C LEU A 45 12.64 -7.26 11.84
N PHE A 46 12.96 -6.71 10.68
CA PHE A 46 12.10 -6.80 9.49
C PHE A 46 12.30 -8.12 8.74
N HIS A 47 13.52 -8.66 8.74
CA HIS A 47 13.80 -9.94 8.11
C HIS A 47 13.35 -11.14 8.99
N GLU A 48 13.47 -11.03 10.32
CA GLU A 48 13.04 -12.05 11.28
C GLU A 48 11.57 -11.91 11.71
N ASN A 49 10.92 -10.74 11.56
CA ASN A 49 9.48 -10.57 11.81
C ASN A 49 8.62 -10.53 10.54
N SER A 50 9.14 -10.93 9.38
CA SER A 50 8.23 -11.45 8.34
C SER A 50 7.59 -12.70 8.94
N THR A 51 6.39 -12.55 9.49
CA THR A 51 5.61 -13.65 10.06
C THR A 51 4.96 -14.50 8.98
N LEU A 52 5.19 -14.16 7.71
CA LEU A 52 4.57 -14.84 6.59
C LEU A 52 5.30 -16.15 6.37
N PHE A 53 4.60 -17.23 6.69
CA PHE A 53 5.04 -18.59 6.41
C PHE A 53 4.77 -18.90 4.93
N ILE A 54 5.69 -18.45 4.07
CA ILE A 54 5.50 -18.36 2.62
C ILE A 54 5.99 -19.61 1.89
N GLU A 55 7.08 -20.21 2.36
CA GLU A 55 7.82 -21.25 1.63
C GLU A 55 6.98 -22.43 1.10
N PRO A 56 5.95 -22.94 1.81
CA PRO A 56 5.16 -24.08 1.30
C PRO A 56 4.23 -23.72 0.13
N PHE A 57 3.91 -22.44 -0.05
CA PHE A 57 2.91 -21.97 -1.01
C PHE A 57 3.54 -21.26 -2.21
N GLU A 58 4.78 -20.79 -2.09
CA GLU A 58 5.46 -20.05 -3.15
C GLU A 58 5.86 -20.95 -4.32
N ILE A 59 5.52 -20.48 -5.52
CA ILE A 59 5.94 -21.10 -6.78
C ILE A 59 7.19 -20.44 -7.32
N GLU A 60 7.98 -21.22 -8.07
CA GLU A 60 9.11 -20.69 -8.81
C GLU A 60 8.63 -19.72 -9.90
N LYS A 61 9.14 -18.49 -9.86
CA LYS A 61 8.79 -17.44 -10.82
C LYS A 61 9.38 -17.74 -12.20
N THR A 62 8.56 -17.61 -13.22
CA THR A 62 8.95 -17.73 -14.62
C THR A 62 9.59 -16.43 -15.14
N GLU A 63 10.25 -16.47 -16.31
CA GLU A 63 10.72 -15.25 -16.99
C GLU A 63 9.59 -14.23 -17.20
N ARG A 64 8.38 -14.71 -17.50
CA ARG A 64 7.20 -13.87 -17.69
C ARG A 64 6.77 -13.17 -16.40
N ASP A 65 6.93 -13.82 -15.25
CA ASP A 65 6.63 -13.22 -13.96
C ASP A 65 7.57 -12.06 -13.65
N PHE A 66 8.86 -12.21 -13.97
CA PHE A 66 9.82 -11.11 -13.86
C PHE A 66 9.47 -9.94 -14.79
N GLU A 67 8.99 -10.19 -16.01
CA GLU A 67 8.51 -9.13 -16.90
C GLU A 67 7.32 -8.36 -16.30
N ILE A 68 6.35 -9.07 -15.71
CA ILE A 68 5.20 -8.47 -15.04
C ILE A 68 5.65 -7.63 -13.84
N ILE A 69 6.50 -8.18 -12.98
CA ILE A 69 7.05 -7.48 -11.82
C ILE A 69 7.78 -6.19 -12.22
N ASN A 70 8.62 -6.25 -13.25
CA ASN A 70 9.35 -5.08 -13.76
C ASN A 70 8.38 -4.03 -14.34
N LEU A 71 7.40 -4.46 -15.14
CA LEU A 71 6.37 -3.56 -15.67
C LEU A 71 5.62 -2.83 -14.55
N VAL A 72 5.19 -3.57 -13.53
CA VAL A 72 4.42 -3.01 -12.41
C VAL A 72 5.27 -2.04 -11.59
N THR A 73 6.47 -2.46 -11.18
CA THR A 73 7.38 -1.63 -10.37
C THR A 73 7.75 -0.33 -11.07
N ASP A 74 8.08 -0.37 -12.36
CA ASP A 74 8.42 0.82 -13.14
C ASP A 74 7.21 1.75 -13.34
N SER A 75 6.02 1.18 -13.51
CA SER A 75 4.77 1.93 -13.61
C SER A 75 4.47 2.68 -12.31
N ILE A 76 4.60 2.02 -11.16
CA ILE A 76 4.42 2.64 -9.83
C ILE A 76 5.42 3.77 -9.62
N LYS A 77 6.72 3.54 -9.91
CA LYS A 77 7.76 4.58 -9.81
C LYS A 77 7.43 5.80 -10.69
N THR A 78 6.84 5.58 -11.86
CA THR A 78 6.43 6.66 -12.76
C THR A 78 5.27 7.49 -12.18
N TYR A 79 4.21 6.83 -11.69
CA TYR A 79 3.06 7.51 -11.11
C TYR A 79 3.38 8.25 -9.80
N THR A 80 4.16 7.64 -8.92
CA THR A 80 4.53 8.24 -7.62
C THR A 80 5.43 9.46 -7.78
N LYS A 81 6.33 9.50 -8.79
CA LYS A 81 7.08 10.72 -9.16
C LYS A 81 6.15 11.87 -9.52
N HIS A 82 5.09 11.60 -10.27
CA HIS A 82 4.09 12.61 -10.62
C HIS A 82 3.43 13.22 -9.37
N TYR A 83 3.26 12.42 -8.32
CA TYR A 83 2.71 12.85 -7.03
C TYR A 83 3.75 13.39 -6.03
N GLY A 84 5.02 13.54 -6.43
CA GLY A 84 6.06 14.21 -5.66
C GLY A 84 6.96 13.30 -4.82
N ARG A 85 6.85 11.96 -4.96
CA ARG A 85 7.76 11.01 -4.33
C ARG A 85 8.94 10.72 -5.26
N ASN A 86 10.15 11.06 -4.80
CA ASN A 86 11.38 10.86 -5.57
C ASN A 86 12.29 9.78 -4.96
N ASN A 87 11.99 9.34 -3.74
CA ASN A 87 12.74 8.31 -3.04
C ASN A 87 11.97 6.99 -3.13
N PHE A 88 12.66 5.95 -3.59
CA PHE A 88 12.10 4.63 -3.81
C PHE A 88 12.82 3.62 -2.94
N ILE A 89 12.04 2.73 -2.33
CA ILE A 89 12.59 1.49 -1.80
C ILE A 89 12.84 0.58 -3.00
N GLU A 90 14.03 0.01 -3.05
CA GLU A 90 14.34 -1.03 -4.02
C GLU A 90 13.80 -2.36 -3.46
N LEU A 91 12.67 -2.81 -3.99
CA LEU A 91 12.18 -4.17 -3.74
C LEU A 91 12.76 -5.08 -4.81
N THR A 92 13.41 -6.16 -4.36
CA THR A 92 13.81 -7.27 -5.22
C THR A 92 12.63 -8.21 -5.44
N SER A 93 12.75 -9.12 -6.39
CA SER A 93 11.79 -10.21 -6.61
C SER A 93 11.55 -11.08 -5.38
N ASP A 94 12.45 -11.06 -4.41
CA ASP A 94 12.36 -11.86 -3.17
C ASP A 94 11.35 -11.27 -2.17
N HIS A 95 10.79 -10.09 -2.47
CA HIS A 95 9.72 -9.46 -1.69
C HIS A 95 8.34 -9.64 -2.33
N ILE A 96 8.28 -10.27 -3.49
CA ILE A 96 7.05 -10.47 -4.26
C ILE A 96 6.88 -11.97 -4.36
N HIS A 97 5.86 -12.53 -3.74
CA HIS A 97 5.66 -13.97 -3.70
C HIS A 97 4.45 -14.32 -4.53
N TYR A 98 4.63 -15.26 -5.46
CA TYR A 98 3.53 -15.79 -6.26
C TYR A 98 3.17 -17.16 -5.74
N PHE A 99 1.90 -17.38 -5.49
CA PHE A 99 1.34 -18.65 -5.00
C PHE A 99 0.55 -19.36 -6.10
N GLU A 100 0.28 -20.65 -5.91
CA GLU A 100 -0.74 -21.34 -6.70
C GLU A 100 -2.14 -20.75 -6.45
N GLU A 101 -3.10 -21.04 -7.32
CA GLU A 101 -4.49 -20.59 -7.19
C GLU A 101 -5.08 -21.01 -5.82
N ASN A 102 -5.63 -20.04 -5.07
CA ASN A 102 -6.14 -20.16 -3.70
C ASN A 102 -5.06 -20.29 -2.61
N GLY A 103 -3.77 -20.15 -2.92
CA GLY A 103 -2.70 -20.24 -1.92
C GLY A 103 -2.80 -19.14 -0.87
N VAL A 104 -3.11 -17.90 -1.27
CA VAL A 104 -3.29 -16.76 -0.35
C VAL A 104 -4.42 -17.06 0.62
N LYS A 105 -5.54 -17.55 0.10
CA LYS A 105 -6.71 -17.92 0.89
C LYS A 105 -6.41 -19.02 1.91
N GLU A 106 -5.70 -20.07 1.50
CA GLU A 106 -5.29 -21.16 2.38
C GLU A 106 -4.36 -20.67 3.49
N MET A 107 -3.29 -19.96 3.13
CA MET A 107 -2.32 -19.42 4.09
C MET A 107 -2.97 -18.47 5.10
N THR A 108 -3.93 -17.65 4.67
CA THR A 108 -4.57 -16.63 5.51
C THR A 108 -5.82 -17.13 6.25
N ASN A 109 -6.16 -18.42 6.13
CA ASN A 109 -7.38 -19.01 6.67
C ASN A 109 -8.63 -18.21 6.25
N ASP A 110 -8.80 -18.00 4.95
CA ASP A 110 -9.91 -17.27 4.32
C ASP A 110 -9.99 -15.76 4.62
N PHE A 111 -8.99 -15.17 5.26
CA PHE A 111 -9.01 -13.72 5.57
C PHE A 111 -8.75 -12.86 4.33
N PHE A 112 -7.85 -13.29 3.45
CA PHE A 112 -7.61 -12.69 2.14
C PHE A 112 -7.91 -13.71 1.05
N GLU A 113 -8.27 -13.25 -0.15
CA GLU A 113 -8.60 -14.15 -1.25
C GLU A 113 -7.40 -14.41 -2.17
N ASN A 114 -6.97 -13.40 -2.93
CA ASN A 114 -6.00 -13.59 -4.04
C ASN A 114 -4.74 -12.70 -3.93
N GLY A 115 -4.69 -11.82 -2.93
CA GLY A 115 -3.62 -10.84 -2.78
C GLY A 115 -3.57 -10.29 -1.36
N MET A 116 -2.36 -10.03 -0.88
CA MET A 116 -2.09 -9.37 0.38
C MET A 116 -0.74 -8.66 0.34
N SER A 117 -0.66 -7.50 0.98
CA SER A 117 0.57 -6.77 1.23
C SER A 117 0.85 -6.71 2.74
N ASP A 118 2.10 -6.96 3.12
CA ASP A 118 2.64 -6.65 4.43
C ASP A 118 3.48 -5.37 4.29
N ASN A 119 2.91 -4.22 4.63
CA ASN A 119 3.61 -2.93 4.54
C ASN A 119 4.70 -2.75 5.62
N LYS A 120 4.74 -3.62 6.64
CA LYS A 120 5.77 -3.59 7.67
C LYS A 120 7.03 -4.30 7.17
N GLY A 121 6.90 -5.51 6.63
CA GLY A 121 7.99 -6.24 5.98
C GLY A 121 8.28 -5.79 4.53
N GLY A 122 7.32 -5.12 3.91
CA GLY A 122 7.25 -4.79 2.47
C GLY A 122 7.39 -6.01 1.60
N GLN A 123 6.61 -7.03 1.95
CA GLN A 123 6.40 -8.20 1.16
C GLN A 123 4.98 -8.17 0.61
N LEU A 124 4.77 -8.73 -0.56
CA LEU A 124 3.42 -9.02 -1.05
C LEU A 124 3.31 -10.47 -1.46
N ILE A 125 2.10 -10.98 -1.40
CA ILE A 125 1.74 -12.31 -1.84
C ILE A 125 0.54 -12.17 -2.77
N VAL A 126 0.61 -12.79 -3.95
CA VAL A 126 -0.46 -12.80 -4.96
C VAL A 126 -0.61 -14.22 -5.51
N ASP A 127 -1.85 -14.68 -5.66
CA ASP A 127 -2.13 -15.93 -6.37
C ASP A 127 -1.86 -15.73 -7.87
N ARG A 128 -1.03 -16.61 -8.45
CA ARG A 128 -0.65 -16.54 -9.85
C ARG A 128 -1.76 -17.07 -10.75
N GLY A 129 -2.57 -16.16 -11.30
CA GLY A 129 -3.62 -16.45 -12.29
C GLY A 129 -3.15 -16.23 -13.74
N GLU A 130 -4.02 -15.69 -14.60
CA GLU A 130 -3.62 -15.20 -15.92
C GLU A 130 -2.69 -13.96 -15.79
N ASP A 131 -1.88 -13.68 -16.81
CA ASP A 131 -0.95 -12.53 -16.79
C ASP A 131 -1.64 -11.20 -16.50
N LEU A 132 -2.82 -10.98 -17.11
CA LEU A 132 -3.58 -9.74 -16.92
C LEU A 132 -4.01 -9.56 -15.47
N GLU A 133 -4.58 -10.60 -14.86
CA GLU A 133 -5.04 -10.57 -13.47
C GLU A 133 -3.86 -10.44 -12.51
N THR A 134 -2.80 -11.21 -12.76
CA THR A 134 -1.57 -11.18 -11.97
C THR A 134 -0.95 -9.78 -12.00
N ALA A 135 -0.87 -9.14 -13.16
CA ALA A 135 -0.33 -7.79 -13.28
C ALA A 135 -1.18 -6.75 -12.52
N ILE A 136 -2.51 -6.88 -12.57
CA ILE A 136 -3.44 -5.99 -11.87
C ILE A 136 -3.32 -6.17 -10.35
N LEU A 137 -3.38 -7.41 -9.85
CA LEU A 137 -3.27 -7.71 -8.42
C LEU A 137 -1.89 -7.35 -7.87
N THR A 138 -0.82 -7.68 -8.60
CA THR A 138 0.55 -7.27 -8.23
C THR A 138 0.65 -5.75 -8.16
N PHE A 139 0.07 -5.01 -9.11
CA PHE A 139 0.06 -3.54 -9.04
C PHE A 139 -0.69 -3.02 -7.81
N HIS A 140 -1.85 -3.58 -7.48
CA HIS A 140 -2.65 -3.19 -6.33
C HIS A 140 -1.87 -3.36 -5.02
N GLU A 141 -1.37 -4.57 -4.77
CA GLU A 141 -0.64 -4.85 -3.51
C GLU A 141 0.70 -4.12 -3.46
N LEU A 142 1.40 -3.99 -4.58
CA LEU A 142 2.68 -3.29 -4.61
C LEU A 142 2.50 -1.77 -4.49
N TRP A 143 1.34 -1.21 -4.85
CA TRP A 143 1.02 0.20 -4.62
C TRP A 143 0.98 0.50 -3.11
N HIS A 144 0.36 -0.39 -2.32
CA HIS A 144 0.34 -0.27 -0.86
C HIS A 144 1.74 -0.23 -0.24
N ILE A 145 2.73 -0.88 -0.84
CA ILE A 145 4.10 -0.93 -0.33
C ILE A 145 4.97 0.22 -0.90
N LEU A 146 4.97 0.39 -2.22
CA LEU A 146 5.91 1.29 -2.91
C LEU A 146 5.40 2.72 -3.06
N ALA A 147 4.09 2.90 -3.19
CA ALA A 147 3.49 4.20 -3.45
C ALA A 147 3.05 4.91 -2.17
N SER A 148 2.42 4.16 -1.27
CA SER A 148 1.86 4.71 -0.05
C SER A 148 2.93 5.23 0.91
N TYR A 149 2.59 6.33 1.60
CA TYR A 149 3.42 6.85 2.68
C TYR A 149 3.34 5.92 3.89
N THR A 150 4.48 5.47 4.41
CA THR A 150 4.52 4.55 5.54
C THR A 150 5.19 5.22 6.74
N ALA A 151 4.49 5.21 7.87
CA ALA A 151 5.05 5.57 9.16
C ALA A 151 4.76 4.47 10.18
N LEU A 152 5.74 4.20 11.03
CA LEU A 152 5.64 3.23 12.11
C LEU A 152 5.46 3.92 13.46
N GLN A 153 4.96 3.19 14.44
CA GLN A 153 4.88 3.60 15.84
C GLN A 153 5.40 2.53 16.77
N VAL A 154 5.87 2.94 17.93
CA VAL A 154 5.99 2.05 19.09
C VAL A 154 4.65 2.04 19.83
N THR A 155 4.01 0.88 19.90
CA THR A 155 2.73 0.69 20.58
C THR A 155 2.85 0.91 22.09
N THR A 156 1.74 0.87 22.80
CA THR A 156 1.74 0.89 24.27
C THR A 156 2.39 -0.34 24.90
N GLU A 157 2.60 -1.40 24.11
CA GLU A 157 3.20 -2.67 24.54
C GLU A 157 4.68 -2.76 24.16
N GLY A 158 5.25 -1.70 23.55
CA GLY A 158 6.65 -1.66 23.13
C GLY A 158 6.90 -2.28 21.75
N GLU A 159 5.85 -2.73 21.05
CA GLU A 159 5.96 -3.34 19.73
C GLU A 159 6.04 -2.28 18.62
N ILE A 160 6.77 -2.58 17.55
CA ILE A 160 6.81 -1.71 16.37
C ILE A 160 5.63 -2.08 15.47
N GLU A 161 4.73 -1.15 15.23
CA GLU A 161 3.54 -1.35 14.39
C GLU A 161 3.37 -0.25 13.35
N ILE A 162 2.54 -0.50 12.34
CA ILE A 162 2.17 0.53 11.38
C ILE A 162 1.36 1.61 12.13
N TYR A 163 1.83 2.86 12.03
CA TYR A 163 1.06 4.05 12.44
C TYR A 163 0.21 4.57 11.29
N ARG A 164 0.79 4.56 10.10
CA ARG A 164 0.16 5.08 8.91
C ARG A 164 0.65 4.33 7.69
N SER A 165 -0.30 4.00 6.82
CA SER A 165 -0.05 3.47 5.48
C SER A 165 -0.92 4.24 4.51
N GLY A 166 -0.30 5.02 3.63
CA GLY A 166 -0.99 5.86 2.66
C GLY A 166 -1.89 6.89 3.33
N PHE A 167 -3.19 6.73 3.15
CA PHE A 167 -4.24 7.53 3.77
C PHE A 167 -4.74 6.94 5.10
N SER A 168 -4.53 5.64 5.32
CA SER A 168 -4.98 4.90 6.50
C SER A 168 -4.12 5.20 7.73
N VAL A 169 -4.74 5.40 8.90
CA VAL A 169 -4.07 5.71 10.17
C VAL A 169 -4.49 4.74 11.26
N VAL A 170 -3.54 4.11 11.94
CA VAL A 170 -3.77 3.14 13.01
C VAL A 170 -3.48 3.79 14.36
N LYS A 171 -4.37 3.57 15.35
CA LYS A 171 -4.14 4.03 16.72
C LYS A 171 -2.91 3.36 17.35
N ARG A 172 -2.32 4.02 18.35
CA ARG A 172 -1.15 3.52 19.10
C ARG A 172 -1.40 2.23 19.87
N ASP A 173 -2.64 1.97 20.25
CA ASP A 173 -3.06 0.73 20.90
C ASP A 173 -3.44 -0.38 19.89
N GLY A 174 -3.21 -0.17 18.58
CA GLY A 174 -3.56 -1.10 17.52
C GLY A 174 -5.07 -1.29 17.29
N SER A 175 -5.93 -0.72 18.13
CA SER A 175 -7.35 -1.11 18.22
C SER A 175 -8.23 -0.66 17.06
N LYS A 176 -7.78 0.33 16.28
CA LYS A 176 -8.58 0.90 15.19
C LYS A 176 -7.72 1.52 14.10
N ALA A 177 -8.00 1.14 12.86
CA ALA A 177 -7.60 1.88 11.66
C ALA A 177 -8.70 2.88 11.26
N PHE A 178 -8.29 4.04 10.76
CA PHE A 178 -9.15 5.08 10.20
C PHE A 178 -8.82 5.28 8.72
N PHE A 179 -9.83 5.62 7.92
CA PHE A 179 -9.72 5.94 6.49
C PHE A 179 -9.24 4.78 5.61
N ASN A 180 -9.40 3.54 6.05
CA ASN A 180 -9.01 2.36 5.26
C ASN A 180 -9.76 2.29 3.92
N THR A 181 -11.07 2.56 3.93
CA THR A 181 -11.88 2.61 2.71
C THR A 181 -11.36 3.65 1.71
N VAL A 182 -10.92 4.81 2.20
CA VAL A 182 -10.36 5.87 1.35
C VAL A 182 -9.01 5.42 0.77
N ASP A 183 -8.17 4.76 1.56
CA ASP A 183 -6.87 4.25 1.10
C ASP A 183 -7.04 3.18 0.01
N GLU A 184 -7.88 2.17 0.24
CA GLU A 184 -8.22 1.13 -0.74
C GLU A 184 -8.85 1.73 -2.02
N ALA A 185 -9.72 2.74 -1.89
CA ALA A 185 -10.32 3.43 -3.04
C ALA A 185 -9.26 4.17 -3.88
N LEU A 186 -8.27 4.80 -3.26
CA LEU A 186 -7.18 5.46 -3.96
C LEU A 186 -6.23 4.46 -4.62
N THR A 187 -5.96 3.34 -3.96
CA THR A 187 -5.22 2.22 -4.56
C THR A 187 -5.99 1.66 -5.76
N GLY A 188 -7.29 1.42 -5.65
CA GLY A 188 -8.15 1.00 -6.76
C GLY A 188 -8.21 2.02 -7.91
N TYR A 189 -8.19 3.33 -7.59
CA TYR A 189 -8.05 4.37 -8.62
C TYR A 189 -6.73 4.26 -9.38
N ALA A 190 -5.61 4.06 -8.67
CA ALA A 190 -4.30 3.87 -9.28
C ALA A 190 -4.25 2.61 -10.15
N THR A 191 -4.80 1.50 -9.65
CA THR A 191 -4.90 0.23 -10.38
C THR A 191 -5.72 0.38 -11.65
N LYS A 192 -6.86 1.08 -11.59
CA LYS A 192 -7.67 1.39 -12.77
C LYS A 192 -6.92 2.25 -13.79
N LYS A 193 -6.13 3.22 -13.32
CA LYS A 193 -5.29 4.07 -14.16
C LYS A 193 -4.20 3.23 -14.86
N PHE A 194 -3.51 2.36 -14.12
CA PHE A 194 -2.53 1.41 -14.65
C PHE A 194 -3.13 0.53 -15.74
N PHE A 195 -4.29 -0.08 -15.47
CA PHE A 195 -4.99 -0.89 -16.47
C PHE A 195 -5.30 -0.08 -17.73
N THR A 196 -5.90 1.10 -17.56
CA THR A 196 -6.42 1.92 -18.68
C THR A 196 -5.30 2.51 -19.53
N GLU A 197 -4.22 2.99 -18.92
CA GLU A 197 -3.15 3.71 -19.60
C GLU A 197 -2.03 2.78 -20.09
N ILE A 198 -1.73 1.72 -19.34
CA ILE A 198 -0.58 0.84 -19.60
C ILE A 198 -1.04 -0.50 -20.17
N LEU A 199 -1.84 -1.27 -19.44
CA LEU A 199 -2.18 -2.64 -19.87
C LEU A 199 -3.01 -2.65 -21.16
N ARG A 200 -3.98 -1.74 -21.30
CA ARG A 200 -4.79 -1.62 -22.52
C ARG A 200 -4.03 -1.17 -23.76
N SER A 201 -2.83 -0.61 -23.64
CA SER A 201 -2.03 -0.17 -24.79
C SER A 201 -0.97 -1.20 -25.19
N ARG A 202 -0.77 -2.24 -24.37
CA ARG A 202 0.23 -3.28 -24.58
C ARG A 202 -0.31 -4.46 -25.36
N SER A 203 0.45 -4.92 -26.36
CA SER A 203 0.05 -6.01 -27.25
C SER A 203 -0.07 -7.36 -26.54
N ASP A 204 0.80 -7.62 -25.55
CA ASP A 204 0.86 -8.87 -24.80
C ASP A 204 -0.30 -9.08 -23.82
N PHE A 205 -1.17 -8.08 -23.63
CA PHE A 205 -2.41 -8.19 -22.84
C PHE A 205 -3.69 -8.07 -23.68
N GLN A 206 -3.60 -7.73 -24.97
CA GLN A 206 -4.79 -7.45 -25.80
C GLN A 206 -5.72 -8.64 -25.91
N ASP A 207 -5.18 -9.84 -26.12
CA ASP A 207 -6.01 -11.03 -26.33
C ASP A 207 -6.82 -11.36 -25.07
N SER A 208 -6.21 -11.32 -23.89
CA SER A 208 -6.90 -11.50 -22.60
C SER A 208 -7.96 -10.42 -22.35
N ILE A 209 -7.67 -9.16 -22.70
CA ILE A 209 -8.63 -8.06 -22.56
C ILE A 209 -9.81 -8.25 -23.52
N ALA A 210 -9.53 -8.55 -24.78
CA ALA A 210 -10.56 -8.77 -25.81
C ALA A 210 -11.46 -9.96 -25.47
N GLN A 211 -10.88 -11.05 -24.94
CA GLN A 211 -11.66 -12.21 -24.52
C GLN A 211 -12.63 -11.85 -23.39
N ARG A 212 -12.21 -11.06 -22.40
CA ARG A 212 -13.09 -10.59 -21.32
C ARG A 212 -14.21 -9.69 -21.83
N GLU A 213 -13.91 -8.78 -22.76
CA GLU A 213 -14.91 -7.94 -23.41
C GLU A 213 -15.95 -8.78 -24.18
N VAL A 214 -15.52 -9.83 -24.89
CA VAL A 214 -16.40 -10.78 -25.57
C VAL A 214 -17.29 -11.55 -24.59
N ASP A 215 -16.73 -11.98 -23.46
CA ASP A 215 -17.45 -12.69 -22.41
C ASP A 215 -18.42 -11.77 -21.63
N GLY A 216 -18.41 -10.47 -21.89
CA GLY A 216 -19.17 -9.47 -21.12
C GLY A 216 -18.67 -9.34 -19.67
N LYS A 217 -17.45 -9.79 -19.40
CA LYS A 217 -16.81 -9.69 -18.09
C LYS A 217 -15.99 -8.42 -18.05
N GLU A 218 -16.35 -7.49 -17.16
CA GLU A 218 -15.50 -6.33 -16.92
C GLU A 218 -14.19 -6.78 -16.26
N VAL A 219 -13.06 -6.21 -16.69
CA VAL A 219 -11.79 -6.42 -15.99
C VAL A 219 -11.95 -5.89 -14.56
N ASP A 220 -11.66 -6.73 -13.58
CA ASP A 220 -11.68 -6.33 -12.20
C ASP A 220 -10.39 -5.59 -11.87
N THR A 221 -10.48 -4.26 -11.74
CA THR A 221 -9.36 -3.42 -11.29
C THR A 221 -9.32 -3.28 -9.77
N SER A 222 -10.02 -4.16 -9.05
CA SER A 222 -10.29 -4.16 -7.61
C SER A 222 -11.08 -2.95 -7.09
N ARG A 223 -11.75 -3.12 -5.94
CA ARG A 223 -12.31 -2.03 -5.10
C ARG A 223 -13.26 -1.06 -5.82
N LYS A 224 -14.08 -1.57 -6.75
CA LYS A 224 -15.00 -0.74 -7.56
C LYS A 224 -16.00 0.04 -6.72
N ASP A 225 -16.50 -0.58 -5.65
CA ASP A 225 -17.52 0.03 -4.78
C ASP A 225 -16.92 1.11 -3.88
N GLU A 226 -15.75 0.86 -3.30
CA GLU A 226 -15.00 1.85 -2.51
C GLU A 226 -14.60 3.04 -3.39
N LEU A 227 -14.10 2.78 -4.60
CA LEU A 227 -13.77 3.82 -5.57
C LEU A 227 -15.01 4.63 -5.98
N ALA A 228 -16.13 4.00 -6.29
CA ALA A 228 -17.37 4.70 -6.64
C ALA A 228 -17.84 5.61 -5.50
N THR A 229 -17.74 5.13 -4.26
CA THR A 229 -18.10 5.88 -3.06
C THR A 229 -17.20 7.11 -2.87
N LEU A 230 -15.87 6.93 -2.99
CA LEU A 230 -14.92 8.03 -2.92
C LEU A 230 -15.15 9.06 -4.03
N LEU A 231 -15.37 8.62 -5.27
CA LEU A 231 -15.60 9.52 -6.40
C LEU A 231 -16.88 10.35 -6.21
N LYS A 232 -17.96 9.75 -5.70
CA LYS A 232 -19.18 10.48 -5.37
C LYS A 232 -18.95 11.53 -4.27
N TYR A 233 -18.12 11.21 -3.28
CA TYR A 233 -17.71 12.17 -2.26
C TYR A 233 -16.89 13.32 -2.87
N ILE A 234 -15.92 13.01 -3.72
CA ILE A 234 -15.09 14.00 -4.43
C ILE A 234 -15.95 14.89 -5.33
N ASP A 235 -16.92 14.35 -6.05
CA ASP A 235 -17.87 15.13 -6.85
C ASP A 235 -18.62 16.13 -5.95
N SER A 236 -19.03 15.72 -4.75
CA SER A 236 -19.68 16.62 -3.78
C SER A 236 -18.75 17.73 -3.26
N VAL A 237 -17.46 17.44 -3.08
CA VAL A 237 -16.44 18.46 -2.74
C VAL A 237 -16.27 19.43 -3.91
N TYR A 238 -16.13 18.91 -5.13
CA TYR A 238 -15.94 19.70 -6.34
C TYR A 238 -17.10 20.66 -6.58
N GLU A 239 -18.35 20.18 -6.50
CA GLU A 239 -19.56 20.98 -6.69
C GLU A 239 -19.62 22.20 -5.76
N LYS A 240 -19.10 22.07 -4.54
CA LYS A 240 -19.05 23.15 -3.54
C LYS A 240 -17.83 24.08 -3.69
N ASN A 241 -16.87 23.71 -4.53
CA ASN A 241 -15.61 24.42 -4.71
C ASN A 241 -15.28 24.69 -6.19
N LYS A 242 -16.28 24.77 -7.08
CA LYS A 242 -16.10 24.96 -8.53
C LYS A 242 -15.25 26.17 -8.91
N ASP A 243 -15.30 27.22 -8.12
CA ASP A 243 -14.51 28.44 -8.37
C ASP A 243 -13.02 28.26 -8.04
N ASN A 244 -12.67 27.22 -7.26
CA ASN A 244 -11.30 26.95 -6.80
C ASN A 244 -10.61 25.83 -7.59
N PHE A 245 -11.34 25.04 -8.37
CA PHE A 245 -10.83 23.87 -9.09
C PHE A 245 -11.31 23.87 -10.53
N LYS A 246 -10.43 23.51 -11.47
CA LYS A 246 -10.79 23.45 -12.89
C LYS A 246 -11.68 22.26 -13.22
N ASN A 247 -11.47 21.16 -12.51
CA ASN A 247 -12.19 19.91 -12.64
C ASN A 247 -12.03 19.08 -11.36
N ARG A 248 -12.76 17.97 -11.27
CA ARG A 248 -12.67 17.04 -10.13
C ARG A 248 -11.31 16.34 -10.02
N ASP A 249 -10.58 16.18 -11.12
CA ASP A 249 -9.31 15.45 -11.13
C ASP A 249 -8.24 16.18 -10.32
N GLU A 250 -8.28 17.52 -10.28
CA GLU A 250 -7.41 18.31 -9.38
C GLU A 250 -7.62 17.96 -7.89
N ILE A 251 -8.84 17.55 -7.50
CA ILE A 251 -9.13 17.09 -6.13
C ILE A 251 -8.65 15.66 -5.94
N ILE A 252 -8.88 14.76 -6.91
CA ILE A 252 -8.34 13.38 -6.86
C ILE A 252 -6.82 13.43 -6.70
N ASP A 253 -6.13 14.28 -7.47
CA ASP A 253 -4.68 14.48 -7.37
C ASP A 253 -4.25 14.94 -5.97
N MET A 254 -5.04 15.76 -5.28
CA MET A 254 -4.75 16.12 -3.89
C MET A 254 -4.80 14.91 -2.94
N PHE A 255 -5.77 14.02 -3.12
CA PHE A 255 -5.87 12.79 -2.33
C PHE A 255 -4.72 11.82 -2.66
N MET A 256 -4.42 11.61 -3.94
CA MET A 256 -3.29 10.79 -4.39
C MET A 256 -1.96 11.30 -3.83
N ARG A 257 -1.72 12.63 -3.88
CA ARG A 257 -0.55 13.24 -3.22
C ARG A 257 -0.54 13.01 -1.72
N ALA A 258 -1.69 13.08 -1.06
CA ALA A 258 -1.78 12.84 0.38
C ALA A 258 -1.46 11.39 0.75
N GLN A 259 -1.90 10.42 -0.06
CA GLN A 259 -1.56 9.00 0.10
C GLN A 259 -0.05 8.78 -0.12
N VAL A 260 0.50 9.31 -1.20
CA VAL A 260 1.90 9.09 -1.60
C VAL A 260 2.91 9.81 -0.70
N THR A 261 2.61 11.04 -0.27
CA THR A 261 3.58 11.88 0.46
C THR A 261 3.34 11.94 1.96
N GLY A 262 2.22 11.40 2.43
CA GLY A 262 1.80 11.58 3.81
C GLY A 262 1.24 12.98 4.11
N ASN A 263 1.22 13.92 3.17
CA ASN A 263 0.73 15.27 3.44
C ASN A 263 -0.80 15.36 3.35
N ILE A 264 -1.49 14.93 4.41
CA ILE A 264 -2.96 14.88 4.48
C ILE A 264 -3.61 16.22 4.81
N LEU A 265 -2.84 17.18 5.32
CA LEU A 265 -3.35 18.46 5.83
C LEU A 265 -4.09 19.29 4.77
N PRO A 266 -3.63 19.39 3.50
CA PRO A 266 -4.38 20.08 2.44
C PRO A 266 -5.76 19.47 2.21
N VAL A 267 -5.87 18.14 2.18
CA VAL A 267 -7.14 17.42 2.02
C VAL A 267 -8.06 17.69 3.21
N GLY A 268 -7.53 17.57 4.43
CA GLY A 268 -8.29 17.87 5.64
C GLY A 268 -8.83 19.31 5.66
N ARG A 269 -8.01 20.30 5.31
CA ARG A 269 -8.45 21.71 5.23
C ARG A 269 -9.53 21.92 4.17
N LEU A 270 -9.37 21.33 2.99
CA LEU A 270 -10.38 21.40 1.92
C LEU A 270 -11.73 20.89 2.43
N ILE A 271 -11.75 19.72 3.06
CA ILE A 271 -12.97 19.08 3.56
C ILE A 271 -13.61 19.88 4.69
N GLU A 272 -12.82 20.32 5.68
CA GLU A 272 -13.31 21.11 6.81
C GLU A 272 -13.87 22.47 6.37
N ASN A 273 -13.24 23.12 5.39
CA ASN A 273 -13.75 24.37 4.81
C ASN A 273 -15.04 24.14 4.00
N THR A 274 -15.20 22.96 3.40
CA THR A 274 -16.35 22.64 2.53
C THR A 274 -17.58 22.22 3.31
N PHE A 275 -17.40 21.40 4.36
CA PHE A 275 -18.49 20.75 5.08
C PHE A 275 -18.56 21.14 6.57
N GLY A 276 -17.64 21.98 7.04
CA GLY A 276 -17.57 22.45 8.41
C GLY A 276 -16.70 21.58 9.32
N ARG A 277 -16.58 22.04 10.57
CA ARG A 277 -15.65 21.47 11.54
C ARG A 277 -15.97 20.01 11.87
N GLY A 278 -14.97 19.13 11.80
CA GLY A 278 -15.06 17.70 12.09
C GLY A 278 -15.50 16.84 10.92
N ALA A 279 -15.79 17.42 9.75
CA ALA A 279 -16.18 16.67 8.56
C ALA A 279 -15.08 15.73 8.06
N PHE A 280 -13.80 16.08 8.25
CA PHE A 280 -12.69 15.23 7.82
C PHE A 280 -12.69 13.89 8.54
N ARG A 281 -13.07 13.87 9.83
CA ARG A 281 -13.15 12.61 10.62
C ARG A 281 -14.23 11.66 10.12
N LYS A 282 -15.25 12.18 9.44
CA LYS A 282 -16.36 11.39 8.89
C LYS A 282 -16.02 10.74 7.55
N LEU A 283 -14.86 11.02 6.96
CA LEU A 283 -14.38 10.25 5.80
C LEU A 283 -14.21 8.75 6.12
N ASP A 284 -13.98 8.41 7.38
CA ASP A 284 -13.91 7.02 7.86
C ASP A 284 -15.26 6.28 7.76
N GLU A 285 -16.35 7.02 7.56
CA GLU A 285 -17.73 6.50 7.49
C GLU A 285 -18.22 6.34 6.04
N LEU A 286 -17.35 6.58 5.05
CA LEU A 286 -17.63 6.29 3.63
C LEU A 286 -17.65 4.78 3.39
#